data_AF-A0A1U7DF79-F1
#
_entry.id   AF-A0A1U7DF79-F1
#
_cell.length_a   1.000
_cell.length_b   1.000
_cell.length_c   1.000
_cell.angle_alpha   90.00
_cell.angle_beta   90.00
_cell.angle_gamma   90.00
#
_symmetry.space_group_name_H-M   'P 1'
#
loop_
_entity.id
_entity.type
_entity.pdbx_description
1 polymer ?
#
loop_
_entity_poly.entity_id
_entity_poly.type
_entity_poly.pdbx_seq_one_letter_code
_entity_poly.pdbx_strand_id
1 'polypeptide(L)'
;MGKIKAKKRAPYTPPTTWDAGPDTAAQRAGRIIEDVTETDPETGKRVNPNGIKRARRIDLIEHYRIIGVITQAEFTALMALRMAYEKTQRGPPAIQELQVDTSSKPDHAVAILMDRLSRYSQMMAHVRPEHRRVITCVVLDNQTVMRIGFKGRRYQAGMDLFKAAAVAFEASVNRHSAP
;
A
#
# COMPACT_ATOMS: atom_id res chain seq x y z
N MET A 1 -17.86 -51.47 -34.81
CA MET A 1 -16.52 -50.94 -34.45
C MET A 1 -16.43 -49.48 -34.89
N GLY A 2 -16.77 -48.53 -34.00
CA GLY A 2 -16.75 -47.09 -34.32
C GLY A 2 -15.39 -46.47 -33.98
N LYS A 3 -14.72 -45.87 -34.97
CA LYS A 3 -13.41 -45.21 -34.77
C LYS A 3 -13.59 -43.88 -34.02
N ILE A 4 -12.99 -43.77 -32.83
CA ILE A 4 -12.93 -42.52 -32.06
C ILE A 4 -11.98 -41.56 -32.79
N LYS A 5 -12.49 -40.45 -33.32
CA LYS A 5 -11.68 -39.40 -33.94
C LYS A 5 -10.90 -38.65 -32.87
N ALA A 6 -9.58 -38.59 -33.00
CA ALA A 6 -8.72 -37.81 -32.13
C ALA A 6 -9.04 -36.31 -32.26
N LYS A 7 -9.40 -35.66 -31.15
CA LYS A 7 -9.53 -34.19 -31.08
C LYS A 7 -8.18 -33.55 -31.36
N LYS A 8 -8.12 -32.68 -32.38
CA LYS A 8 -6.95 -31.81 -32.62
C LYS A 8 -6.73 -30.94 -31.38
N ARG A 9 -5.52 -30.96 -30.84
CA ARG A 9 -5.11 -30.06 -29.74
C ARG A 9 -5.18 -28.62 -30.24
N ALA A 10 -5.77 -27.74 -29.45
CA ALA A 10 -5.79 -26.32 -29.76
C ALA A 10 -4.36 -25.78 -29.88
N PRO A 11 -4.10 -24.80 -30.77
CA PRO A 11 -2.80 -24.17 -30.89
C PRO A 11 -2.39 -23.53 -29.55
N TYR A 12 -1.11 -23.66 -29.22
CA TYR A 12 -0.53 -23.06 -28.01
C TYR A 12 -0.65 -21.54 -28.07
N THR A 13 -1.36 -20.95 -27.10
CA THR A 13 -1.39 -19.50 -26.90
C THR A 13 -0.27 -19.14 -25.93
N PRO A 14 0.72 -18.31 -26.33
CA PRO A 14 1.75 -17.87 -25.41
C PRO A 14 1.10 -17.09 -24.26
N PRO A 15 1.56 -17.27 -23.01
CA PRO A 15 0.99 -16.54 -21.88
C PRO A 15 1.27 -15.03 -22.02
N THR A 16 0.21 -14.22 -21.94
CA THR A 16 0.24 -12.73 -21.96
C THR A 16 0.81 -12.12 -20.67
N THR A 17 1.74 -12.81 -20.01
CA THR A 17 2.28 -12.46 -18.69
C THR A 17 3.60 -11.69 -18.74
N TRP A 18 3.93 -11.07 -19.88
CA TRP A 18 5.25 -10.45 -20.07
C TRP A 18 5.55 -9.35 -19.04
N ASP A 19 4.52 -8.65 -18.53
CA ASP A 19 4.62 -7.54 -17.56
C ASP A 19 4.37 -7.95 -16.09
N ALA A 20 4.31 -9.27 -15.82
CA ALA A 20 3.96 -9.79 -14.52
C ALA A 20 5.21 -10.08 -13.64
N GLY A 21 6.41 -10.14 -14.22
CA GLY A 21 7.65 -10.47 -13.52
C GLY A 21 7.67 -11.88 -12.89
N PRO A 22 8.72 -12.23 -12.12
CA PRO A 22 8.88 -13.55 -11.52
C PRO A 22 7.80 -13.87 -10.45
N ASP A 23 7.28 -15.10 -10.43
CA ASP A 23 6.29 -15.56 -9.43
C ASP A 23 6.95 -16.19 -8.18
N THR A 24 7.79 -15.42 -7.49
CA THR A 24 8.38 -15.85 -6.22
C THR A 24 7.51 -15.45 -5.03
N ALA A 25 7.64 -16.15 -3.90
CA ALA A 25 6.87 -15.82 -2.68
C ALA A 25 7.09 -14.37 -2.21
N ALA A 26 8.31 -13.85 -2.36
CA ALA A 26 8.64 -12.45 -2.05
C ALA A 26 8.02 -11.45 -3.06
N GLN A 27 7.78 -11.87 -4.31
CA GLN A 27 7.10 -11.07 -5.32
C GLN A 27 5.58 -11.16 -5.25
N ARG A 28 5.01 -12.18 -4.59
CA ARG A 28 3.56 -12.26 -4.32
C ARG A 28 3.11 -11.35 -3.17
N ALA A 29 4.00 -11.01 -2.24
CA ALA A 29 3.67 -10.14 -1.12
C ALA A 29 3.31 -8.72 -1.60
N GLY A 30 2.05 -8.30 -1.38
CA GLY A 30 1.55 -6.98 -1.75
C GLY A 30 1.34 -6.78 -3.26
N ARG A 31 1.33 -7.85 -4.05
CA ARG A 31 1.15 -7.80 -5.51
C ARG A 31 -0.32 -7.90 -5.88
N ILE A 32 -0.81 -6.95 -6.67
CA ILE A 32 -2.13 -6.95 -7.28
C ILE A 32 -1.95 -6.96 -8.81
N ILE A 33 -2.79 -7.73 -9.49
CA ILE A 33 -2.80 -7.85 -10.94
C ILE A 33 -3.87 -6.88 -11.45
N GLU A 34 -3.44 -5.81 -12.10
CA GLU A 34 -4.31 -4.81 -12.72
C GLU A 34 -4.29 -4.95 -14.24
N ASP A 35 -5.41 -4.67 -14.89
CA ASP A 35 -5.44 -4.55 -16.35
C ASP A 35 -4.70 -3.27 -16.78
N VAL A 36 -3.82 -3.40 -17.78
CA VAL A 36 -3.19 -2.25 -18.44
C VAL A 36 -4.22 -1.68 -19.41
N THR A 37 -5.00 -0.73 -18.93
CA THR A 37 -5.97 -0.01 -19.76
C THR A 37 -5.28 1.17 -20.44
N GLU A 38 -5.42 1.26 -21.76
CA GLU A 38 -5.10 2.47 -22.51
C GLU A 38 -6.33 3.38 -22.52
N THR A 39 -6.13 4.67 -22.32
CA THR A 39 -7.22 5.65 -22.43
C THR A 39 -7.33 6.02 -23.89
N ASP A 40 -8.44 5.65 -24.51
CA ASP A 40 -8.72 5.99 -25.90
C ASP A 40 -8.85 7.53 -26.03
N PRO A 41 -8.00 8.20 -26.83
CA PRO A 41 -7.93 9.66 -26.89
C PRO A 41 -9.19 10.33 -27.47
N GLU A 42 -10.03 9.60 -28.22
CA GLU A 42 -11.27 10.16 -28.77
C GLU A 42 -12.48 9.97 -27.85
N THR A 43 -12.55 8.85 -27.11
CA THR A 43 -13.72 8.49 -26.30
C THR A 43 -13.52 8.65 -24.80
N GLY A 44 -12.28 8.81 -24.34
CA GLY A 44 -11.92 8.89 -22.92
C GLY A 44 -12.17 7.60 -22.13
N LYS A 45 -12.62 6.52 -22.79
CA LYS A 45 -12.90 5.25 -22.15
C LYS A 45 -11.61 4.44 -22.00
N ARG A 46 -11.47 3.82 -20.83
CA ARG A 46 -10.41 2.85 -20.56
C ARG A 46 -10.73 1.55 -21.28
N VAL A 47 -9.97 1.21 -22.30
CA VAL A 47 -10.10 -0.04 -23.04
C VAL A 47 -8.79 -0.82 -22.87
N ASN A 48 -8.88 -2.13 -22.61
CA ASN A 48 -7.71 -3.02 -22.62
C ASN A 48 -7.82 -3.93 -23.85
N PRO A 49 -7.46 -3.45 -25.06
CA PRO A 49 -7.63 -4.20 -26.30
C PRO A 49 -6.76 -5.46 -26.35
N ASN A 50 -5.66 -5.50 -25.59
CA ASN A 50 -4.67 -6.58 -25.64
C ASN A 50 -4.76 -7.56 -24.45
N GLY A 51 -5.66 -7.32 -23.49
CA GLY A 51 -5.81 -8.14 -22.29
C GLY A 51 -4.54 -8.20 -21.41
N ILE A 52 -3.67 -7.18 -21.54
CA ILE A 52 -2.38 -7.15 -20.84
C ILE A 52 -2.65 -6.82 -19.38
N LYS A 53 -1.99 -7.56 -18.49
CA LYS A 53 -2.10 -7.43 -17.05
C LYS A 53 -0.75 -7.06 -16.46
N ARG A 54 -0.70 -5.97 -15.70
CA ARG A 54 0.49 -5.54 -14.97
C ARG A 54 0.42 -5.97 -13.52
N ALA A 55 1.57 -6.31 -12.96
CA ALA A 55 1.72 -6.51 -11.53
C ALA A 55 2.09 -5.18 -10.86
N ARG A 56 1.19 -4.64 -10.03
CA ARG A 56 1.48 -3.46 -9.19
C ARG A 56 1.66 -3.90 -7.74
N ARG A 57 2.66 -3.32 -7.06
CA ARG A 57 2.75 -3.41 -5.59
C ARG A 57 1.82 -2.37 -4.99
N ILE A 58 0.87 -2.83 -4.19
CA ILE A 58 -0.12 -2.00 -3.52
C ILE A 58 0.09 -2.09 -2.02
N ASP A 59 0.00 -0.94 -1.36
CA ASP A 59 0.10 -0.87 0.09
C ASP A 59 -1.14 -1.47 0.76
N LEU A 60 -0.96 -2.07 1.93
CA LEU A 60 -2.04 -2.76 2.63
C LEU A 60 -3.20 -1.80 2.98
N ILE A 61 -2.90 -0.53 3.26
CA ILE A 61 -3.89 0.53 3.50
C ILE A 61 -4.68 0.83 2.22
N GLU A 62 -4.00 0.93 1.06
CA GLU A 62 -4.65 1.15 -0.25
C GLU A 62 -5.52 -0.06 -0.63
N HIS A 63 -5.02 -1.27 -0.39
CA HIS A 63 -5.80 -2.49 -0.56
C HIS A 63 -7.04 -2.49 0.34
N TYR A 64 -6.92 -2.15 1.62
CA TYR A 64 -8.05 -2.06 2.56
C TYR A 64 -9.09 -1.00 2.18
N ARG A 65 -8.66 0.11 1.55
CA ARG A 65 -9.60 1.07 0.95
C ARG A 65 -10.34 0.45 -0.24
N ILE A 66 -9.63 -0.21 -1.16
CA ILE A 66 -10.22 -0.81 -2.37
C ILE A 66 -11.30 -1.84 -2.01
N ILE A 67 -11.06 -2.68 -1.00
CA ILE A 67 -12.03 -3.68 -0.54
C ILE A 67 -13.11 -3.11 0.40
N GLY A 68 -13.09 -1.81 0.70
CA GLY A 68 -14.08 -1.13 1.55
C GLY A 68 -13.96 -1.42 3.05
N VAL A 69 -12.78 -1.83 3.54
CA VAL A 69 -12.51 -2.01 4.98
C VAL A 69 -12.38 -0.67 5.69
N ILE A 70 -11.83 0.34 5.01
CA ILE A 70 -11.66 1.70 5.53
C ILE A 70 -12.27 2.74 4.57
N THR A 71 -12.66 3.89 5.12
CA THR A 71 -13.20 5.01 4.34
C THR A 71 -12.09 5.85 3.69
N GLN A 72 -12.46 6.76 2.78
CA GLN A 72 -11.51 7.70 2.15
C GLN A 72 -10.84 8.63 3.17
N ALA A 73 -11.61 9.09 4.16
CA ALA A 73 -11.11 9.98 5.22
C ALA A 73 -10.07 9.26 6.08
N GLU A 74 -10.40 8.05 6.55
CA GLU A 74 -9.48 7.17 7.28
C GLU A 74 -8.21 6.86 6.48
N PHE A 75 -8.36 6.52 5.20
CA PHE A 75 -7.23 6.29 4.30
C PHE A 75 -6.29 7.51 4.25
N THR A 76 -6.85 8.71 4.13
CA THR A 76 -6.08 9.95 4.01
C THR A 76 -5.29 10.23 5.30
N ALA A 77 -5.94 10.08 6.46
CA ALA A 77 -5.29 10.23 7.76
C ALA A 77 -4.17 9.19 7.96
N LEU A 78 -4.45 7.90 7.72
CA LEU A 78 -3.47 6.82 7.88
C LEU A 78 -2.29 6.96 6.89
N MET A 79 -2.56 7.42 5.67
CA MET A 79 -1.51 7.69 4.69
C MET A 79 -0.61 8.85 5.11
N ALA A 80 -1.17 9.90 5.72
CA ALA A 80 -0.39 11.01 6.26
C ALA A 80 0.58 10.54 7.37
N LEU A 81 0.11 9.67 8.27
CA LEU A 81 0.95 9.05 9.30
C LEU A 81 2.09 8.22 8.68
N ARG A 82 1.77 7.41 7.67
CA ARG A 82 2.76 6.58 6.98
C ARG A 82 3.80 7.41 6.25
N MET A 83 3.39 8.45 5.52
CA MET A 83 4.31 9.35 4.83
C MET A 83 5.23 10.08 5.83
N ALA A 84 4.72 10.47 7.01
CA ALA A 84 5.54 11.04 8.06
C ALA A 84 6.58 10.03 8.59
N TYR A 85 6.21 8.75 8.72
CA TYR A 85 7.12 7.68 9.12
C TYR A 85 8.19 7.37 8.07
N GLU A 86 7.82 7.18 6.80
CA GLU A 86 8.76 6.86 5.72
C GLU A 86 9.80 7.96 5.50
N LYS A 87 9.41 9.25 5.64
CA LYS A 87 10.33 10.39 5.55
C LYS A 87 11.34 10.47 6.70
N THR A 88 11.07 9.80 7.82
CA THR A 88 11.83 9.92 9.07
C THR A 88 12.68 8.68 9.36
N GLN A 89 12.09 7.48 9.26
CA GLN A 89 12.64 6.23 9.80
C GLN A 89 13.09 5.25 8.70
N ARG A 90 12.74 5.51 7.44
CA ARG A 90 13.33 4.81 6.30
C ARG A 90 14.34 5.76 5.67
N GLY A 91 15.56 5.29 5.46
CA GLY A 91 16.61 6.07 4.82
C GLY A 91 16.16 6.62 3.46
N PRO A 92 16.87 7.61 2.90
CA PRO A 92 16.52 8.18 1.62
C PRO A 92 16.37 7.07 0.56
N PRO A 93 15.45 7.24 -0.42
CA PRO A 93 15.28 6.26 -1.48
C PRO A 93 16.61 6.00 -2.17
N ALA A 94 16.86 4.73 -2.53
CA ALA A 94 18.13 4.29 -3.12
C ALA A 94 18.46 4.98 -4.46
N ILE A 95 17.48 5.64 -5.09
CA ILE A 95 17.62 6.41 -6.31
C ILE A 95 17.32 7.87 -5.94
N GLN A 96 18.35 8.61 -5.54
CA GLN A 96 18.31 10.07 -5.58
C GLN A 96 18.73 10.47 -7.00
N GLU A 97 18.01 11.41 -7.63
CA GLU A 97 18.54 12.10 -8.79
C GLU A 97 19.91 12.68 -8.41
N LEU A 98 20.86 12.64 -9.35
CA LEU A 98 22.23 13.11 -9.21
C LEU A 98 22.21 14.64 -9.02
N GLN A 99 21.77 15.09 -7.85
CA GLN A 99 21.71 16.48 -7.50
C GLN A 99 23.10 16.88 -7.04
N VAL A 100 23.65 17.94 -7.65
CA VAL A 100 24.92 18.52 -7.21
C VAL A 100 24.78 18.87 -5.74
N ASP A 101 25.65 18.28 -4.92
CA ASP A 101 25.63 18.38 -3.47
C ASP A 101 26.07 19.80 -3.07
N THR A 102 25.16 20.78 -3.21
CA THR A 102 25.28 22.06 -2.51
C THR A 102 25.01 21.78 -1.04
N SER A 103 26.00 21.18 -0.37
CA SER A 103 25.97 20.83 1.04
C SER A 103 25.35 21.97 1.84
N SER A 104 24.07 21.83 2.20
CA SER A 104 23.48 22.66 3.22
C SER A 104 24.33 22.46 4.46
N LYS A 105 24.74 23.53 5.15
CA LYS A 105 25.47 23.43 6.42
C LYS A 105 24.81 22.35 7.29
N PRO A 106 25.59 21.53 8.02
CA PRO A 106 25.06 20.39 8.79
C PRO A 106 23.84 20.76 9.65
N ASP A 107 23.76 21.99 10.12
CA ASP A 107 22.64 22.57 10.86
C ASP A 107 21.28 22.47 10.12
N HIS A 108 21.24 22.71 8.81
CA HIS A 108 20.00 22.62 8.03
C HIS A 108 19.54 21.17 7.81
N ALA A 109 20.48 20.25 7.60
CA ALA A 109 20.15 18.82 7.51
C ALA A 109 19.57 18.31 8.85
N VAL A 110 20.15 18.73 9.97
CA VAL A 110 19.64 18.43 11.32
C VAL A 110 18.26 19.04 11.54
N ALA A 111 18.04 20.31 11.18
CA ALA A 111 16.74 20.96 11.30
C ALA A 111 15.65 20.21 10.51
N ILE A 112 15.92 19.82 9.26
CA ILE A 112 14.99 19.04 8.43
C ILE A 112 14.67 17.68 9.08
N LEU A 113 15.65 17.01 9.68
CA LEU A 113 15.43 15.75 10.40
C LEU A 113 14.54 15.97 11.64
N MET A 114 14.79 17.04 12.40
CA MET A 114 13.99 17.40 13.58
C MET A 114 12.54 17.72 13.22
N ASP A 115 12.30 18.45 12.13
CA ASP A 115 10.94 18.75 11.66
C ASP A 115 10.18 17.47 11.26
N ARG A 116 10.87 16.54 10.58
CA ARG A 116 10.30 15.24 10.18
C ARG A 116 9.95 14.39 11.40
N LEU A 117 10.88 14.29 12.36
CA LEU A 117 10.67 13.55 13.59
C LEU A 117 9.55 14.16 14.43
N SER A 118 9.50 15.49 14.52
CA SER A 118 8.45 16.23 15.22
C SER A 118 7.09 15.97 14.60
N ARG A 119 6.97 16.03 13.27
CA ARG A 119 5.73 15.71 12.55
C ARG A 119 5.28 14.27 12.80
N TYR A 120 6.19 13.30 12.73
CA TYR A 120 5.86 11.91 13.04
C TYR A 120 5.41 11.73 14.51
N SER A 121 6.12 12.36 15.45
CA SER A 121 5.79 12.33 16.88
C SER A 121 4.39 12.90 17.16
N GLN A 122 4.06 14.05 16.57
CA GLN A 122 2.74 14.67 16.66
C GLN A 122 1.63 13.76 16.11
N MET A 123 1.84 13.15 14.94
CA MET A 123 0.88 12.21 14.37
C MET A 123 0.72 10.96 15.26
N MET A 124 1.81 10.40 15.77
CA MET A 124 1.75 9.24 16.69
C MET A 124 1.11 9.56 18.04
N ALA A 125 1.09 10.81 18.47
CA ALA A 125 0.41 11.22 19.71
C ALA A 125 -1.11 11.06 19.62
N HIS A 126 -1.70 11.13 18.42
CA HIS A 126 -3.12 10.88 18.20
C HIS A 126 -3.49 9.38 18.22
N VAL A 127 -2.50 8.49 18.19
CA VAL A 127 -2.73 7.05 18.26
C VAL A 127 -2.92 6.63 19.71
N ARG A 128 -4.13 6.16 20.05
CA ARG A 128 -4.41 5.61 21.38
C ARG A 128 -3.47 4.43 21.70
N PRO A 129 -2.98 4.30 22.95
CA PRO A 129 -2.04 3.25 23.33
C PRO A 129 -2.53 1.83 23.00
N GLU A 130 -3.82 1.56 23.19
CA GLU A 130 -4.47 0.27 22.90
C GLU A 130 -4.43 -0.12 21.41
N HIS A 131 -4.41 0.86 20.50
CA HIS A 131 -4.42 0.66 19.06
C HIS A 131 -3.01 0.68 18.44
N ARG A 132 -2.02 1.18 19.18
CA ARG A 132 -0.66 1.43 18.70
C ARG A 132 -0.05 0.21 18.04
N ARG A 133 -0.19 -0.97 18.65
CA ARG A 133 0.35 -2.24 18.12
C ARG A 133 -0.23 -2.61 16.76
N VAL A 134 -1.53 -2.38 16.56
CA VAL A 134 -2.22 -2.70 15.30
C VAL A 134 -1.87 -1.69 14.22
N ILE A 135 -1.86 -0.39 14.56
CA ILE A 135 -1.46 0.67 13.64
C ILE A 135 0.00 0.49 13.20
N THR A 136 0.94 0.25 14.12
CA THR A 136 2.33 0.00 13.76
C THR A 136 2.46 -1.17 12.78
N CYS A 137 1.82 -2.30 13.07
CA CYS A 137 1.87 -3.48 12.21
C CYS A 137 1.28 -3.22 10.81
N VAL A 138 0.09 -2.62 10.73
CA VAL A 138 -0.66 -2.49 9.47
C VAL A 138 -0.21 -1.29 8.65
N VAL A 139 0.00 -0.15 9.31
CA VAL A 139 0.25 1.15 8.66
C VAL A 139 1.74 1.39 8.44
N LEU A 140 2.57 1.11 9.45
CA LEU A 140 4.00 1.40 9.38
C LEU A 140 4.80 0.25 8.76
N ASP A 141 4.56 -0.98 9.22
CA ASP A 141 5.29 -2.17 8.75
C ASP A 141 4.71 -2.79 7.48
N ASN A 142 3.54 -2.31 7.04
CA ASN A 142 2.80 -2.83 5.89
C ASN A 142 2.54 -4.36 6.00
N GLN A 143 2.24 -4.84 7.21
CA GLN A 143 1.99 -6.25 7.54
C GLN A 143 0.53 -6.48 7.96
N THR A 144 0.00 -7.67 7.70
CA THR A 144 -1.35 -8.02 8.15
C THR A 144 -1.41 -8.27 9.66
N VAL A 145 -2.61 -8.15 10.25
CA VAL A 145 -2.87 -8.41 11.67
C VAL A 145 -2.46 -9.82 12.14
N MET A 146 -2.19 -10.75 11.22
CA MET A 146 -1.62 -12.06 11.54
C MET A 146 -0.24 -11.98 12.18
N ARG A 147 0.56 -10.96 11.83
CA ARG A 147 1.92 -10.78 12.33
C ARG A 147 1.94 -10.54 13.85
N ILE A 148 0.92 -9.86 14.37
CA ILE A 148 0.76 -9.56 15.79
C ILE A 148 -0.03 -10.64 16.54
N GLY A 149 -0.39 -11.75 15.90
CA GLY A 149 -1.00 -12.92 16.55
C GLY A 149 -2.48 -13.15 16.25
N PHE A 150 -3.14 -12.27 15.49
CA PHE A 150 -4.54 -12.48 15.07
C PHE A 150 -4.59 -13.44 13.87
N LYS A 151 -4.61 -14.74 14.14
CA LYS A 151 -4.63 -15.82 13.12
C LYS A 151 -5.92 -16.63 13.19
N GLY A 152 -6.28 -17.26 12.06
CA GLY A 152 -7.44 -18.13 11.96
C GLY A 152 -8.73 -17.45 12.40
N ARG A 153 -9.45 -18.04 13.36
CA ARG A 153 -10.73 -17.51 13.88
C ARG A 153 -10.60 -16.13 14.53
N ARG A 154 -9.40 -15.73 15.00
CA ARG A 154 -9.15 -14.42 15.63
C ARG A 154 -8.77 -13.34 14.61
N TYR A 155 -8.62 -13.68 13.33
CA TYR A 155 -8.26 -12.71 12.29
C TYR A 155 -9.29 -11.59 12.19
N GLN A 156 -10.59 -11.94 12.21
CA GLN A 156 -11.67 -10.97 12.14
C GLN A 156 -11.61 -9.97 13.31
N ALA A 157 -11.40 -10.45 14.53
CA ALA A 157 -11.23 -9.58 15.70
C ALA A 157 -10.04 -8.61 15.55
N GLY A 158 -8.95 -9.05 14.92
CA GLY A 158 -7.81 -8.17 14.60
C GLY A 158 -8.18 -7.10 13.56
N MET A 159 -8.96 -7.46 12.55
CA MET A 159 -9.46 -6.52 11.54
C MET A 159 -10.47 -5.53 12.13
N ASP A 160 -11.35 -5.96 13.02
CA ASP A 160 -12.30 -5.07 13.69
C ASP A 160 -11.57 -4.09 14.62
N LEU A 161 -10.53 -4.56 15.32
CA LEU A 161 -9.65 -3.69 16.11
C LEU A 161 -8.91 -2.67 15.23
N PHE A 162 -8.46 -3.08 14.03
CA PHE A 162 -7.86 -2.15 13.07
C PHE A 162 -8.86 -1.10 12.57
N LYS A 163 -10.09 -1.50 12.25
CA LYS A 163 -11.15 -0.55 11.85
C LYS A 163 -11.45 0.45 12.95
N ALA A 164 -11.63 -0.02 14.18
CA ALA A 164 -11.85 0.86 15.34
C ALA A 164 -10.66 1.83 15.54
N ALA A 165 -9.43 1.34 15.36
CA ALA A 165 -8.23 2.16 15.42
C ALA A 165 -8.20 3.25 14.34
N ALA A 166 -8.57 2.93 13.10
CA ALA A 166 -8.61 3.87 11.98
C ALA A 166 -9.62 5.01 12.24
N VAL A 167 -10.83 4.66 12.68
CA VAL A 167 -11.88 5.63 13.03
C VAL A 167 -11.44 6.52 14.19
N ALA A 168 -10.90 5.93 15.27
CA ALA A 168 -10.45 6.70 16.42
C ALA A 168 -9.30 7.66 16.08
N PHE A 169 -8.39 7.23 15.21
CA PHE A 169 -7.27 8.03 14.73
C PHE A 169 -7.75 9.21 13.88
N GLU A 170 -8.59 8.94 12.88
CA GLU A 170 -9.17 9.98 12.01
C GLU A 170 -9.92 11.04 12.83
N ALA A 171 -10.78 10.61 13.75
CA ALA A 171 -11.51 11.53 14.63
C ALA A 171 -10.58 12.36 15.51
N SER A 172 -9.46 11.78 15.98
CA SER A 172 -8.47 12.51 16.77
C SER A 172 -7.73 13.56 15.95
N VAL A 173 -7.34 13.24 14.72
CA VAL A 173 -6.64 14.17 13.82
C VAL A 173 -7.55 15.34 13.44
N ASN A 174 -8.82 15.07 13.13
CA ASN A 174 -9.78 16.10 12.77
C ASN A 174 -10.06 17.08 13.92
N ARG A 175 -10.18 16.58 15.16
CA ARG A 175 -10.37 17.44 16.34
C ARG A 175 -9.26 18.47 16.55
N HIS A 176 -8.02 18.13 16.16
CA HIS A 176 -6.87 19.02 16.29
C HIS A 176 -6.61 19.87 15.04
N SER A 177 -7.34 19.59 13.95
CA SER A 177 -7.27 20.36 12.70
C SER A 177 -8.39 21.41 12.59
N ALA A 178 -9.34 21.42 13.54
CA ALA A 178 -10.35 22.46 13.66
C ALA A 178 -9.72 23.71 14.32
N PRO A 179 -9.88 24.91 13.71
CA PRO A 179 -9.29 26.16 14.20
C PRO A 179 -9.87 26.64 15.53
#